data_AF-A0ABD0QIB5-F1
#
_entry.id   AF-A0ABD0QIB5-F1
#
_cell.length_a   1.000
_cell.length_b   1.000
_cell.length_c   1.000
_cell.angle_alpha   90.00
_cell.angle_beta   90.00
_cell.angle_gamma   90.00
#
_symmetry.space_group_name_H-M   'P 1'
#
loop_
_entity.id
_entity.type
_entity.pdbx_description
1 polymer ?
#
loop_
_entity_poly.entity_id
_entity_poly.type
_entity_poly.pdbx_seq_one_letter_code
_entity_poly.pdbx_strand_id
1 'polypeptide(L)' 'VKSYWLGPHYFKEGQEGNDIRRTNVPDIRVAYRFETLCEELNLITQAVRSEELETLEEQG' A
#
# COMPACT_ATOMS: atom_id res chain seq x y z
N VAL A 1 -22.29 -6.27 -5.90
CA VAL A 1 -22.11 -5.06 -6.75
C VAL A 1 -20.65 -4.83 -7.13
N LYS A 2 -19.69 -4.67 -6.20
CA LYS A 2 -18.27 -4.42 -6.54
C LYS A 2 -17.61 -5.51 -7.40
N SER A 3 -17.78 -6.79 -7.05
CA SER A 3 -17.27 -7.92 -7.83
C SER A 3 -17.73 -7.94 -9.28
N TYR A 4 -18.96 -7.47 -9.55
CA TYR A 4 -19.50 -7.37 -10.89
C TYR A 4 -18.80 -6.29 -11.72
N TRP A 5 -18.39 -5.16 -11.12
CA TRP A 5 -17.76 -4.06 -11.84
C TRP A 5 -16.24 -4.16 -11.89
N LEU A 6 -15.61 -4.73 -10.86
CA LEU A 6 -14.15 -4.71 -10.70
C LEU A 6 -13.50 -6.09 -10.89
N GLY A 7 -14.31 -7.16 -10.94
CA GLY A 7 -13.84 -8.53 -11.04
C GLY A 7 -13.87 -9.27 -9.69
N PRO A 8 -13.74 -10.61 -9.70
CA PRO A 8 -13.88 -11.43 -8.50
C PRO A 8 -12.76 -11.19 -7.47
N HIS A 9 -11.61 -10.68 -7.88
CA HIS A 9 -10.45 -10.44 -7.02
C HIS A 9 -10.33 -9.02 -6.50
N TYR A 10 -11.37 -8.18 -6.64
CA TYR A 10 -11.37 -6.76 -6.25
C TYR A 10 -10.95 -6.47 -4.79
N PHE A 11 -10.96 -7.48 -3.92
CA PHE A 11 -10.58 -7.38 -2.51
C PHE A 11 -9.08 -7.58 -2.26
N LYS A 12 -8.32 -8.06 -3.25
CA LYS A 12 -6.87 -8.19 -3.15
C LYS A 12 -6.22 -6.82 -3.29
N GLU A 13 -5.11 -6.62 -2.59
CA GLU A 13 -4.31 -5.41 -2.68
C GLU A 13 -3.43 -5.41 -3.93
N GLY A 14 -2.98 -4.21 -4.31
CA GLY A 14 -2.12 -4.02 -5.46
C GLY A 14 -2.73 -4.49 -6.79
N GLN A 15 -1.86 -4.79 -7.74
CA GLN A 15 -2.27 -5.22 -9.08
C GLN A 15 -3.05 -6.55 -9.08
N GLU A 16 -2.88 -7.38 -8.05
CA GLU A 16 -3.57 -8.67 -7.93
C GLU A 16 -5.09 -8.54 -7.85
N GLY A 17 -5.59 -7.37 -7.45
CA GLY A 17 -7.03 -7.07 -7.41
C GLY A 17 -7.58 -6.42 -8.68
N ASN A 18 -6.73 -6.11 -9.66
CA ASN A 18 -7.11 -5.38 -10.86
C ASN A 18 -7.49 -6.33 -12.01
N ASP A 19 -8.72 -6.22 -12.52
CA ASP A 19 -9.07 -6.79 -13.84
C ASP A 19 -9.04 -5.67 -14.87
N ILE A 20 -7.93 -5.56 -15.61
CA ILE A 20 -7.71 -4.51 -16.63
C ILE A 20 -8.85 -4.43 -17.65
N ARG A 21 -9.50 -5.55 -17.97
CA ARG A 21 -10.63 -5.59 -18.93
C ARG A 21 -11.87 -4.87 -18.41
N ARG A 22 -11.94 -4.61 -17.10
CA ARG A 22 -13.04 -3.95 -16.42
C ARG A 22 -12.69 -2.53 -15.99
N THR A 23 -11.48 -2.34 -15.48
CA THR A 23 -11.05 -1.05 -14.92
C THR A 23 -10.43 -0.12 -15.96
N ASN A 24 -9.91 -0.67 -17.07
CA ASN A 24 -9.11 0.05 -18.06
C ASN A 24 -7.86 0.74 -17.43
N VAL A 25 -7.38 0.22 -16.30
CA VAL A 25 -6.16 0.68 -15.63
C VAL A 25 -5.07 -0.37 -15.82
N PRO A 26 -3.90 -0.02 -16.41
CA PRO A 26 -2.78 -0.94 -16.53
C PRO A 26 -2.24 -1.40 -15.17
N ASP A 27 -1.87 -2.67 -15.06
CA ASP A 27 -1.36 -3.27 -13.81
C ASP A 27 -0.14 -2.53 -13.25
N ILE A 28 0.77 -2.09 -14.14
CA ILE A 28 1.94 -1.28 -13.75
C ILE A 28 1.57 -0.01 -12.98
N ARG A 29 0.42 0.62 -13.28
CA ARG A 29 -0.04 1.81 -12.55
C ARG A 29 -0.51 1.45 -11.14
N VAL A 30 -1.16 0.30 -10.99
CA VAL A 30 -1.67 -0.18 -9.70
C VAL A 30 -0.52 -0.67 -8.83
N ALA A 31 0.43 -1.40 -9.42
CA ALA A 31 1.66 -1.84 -8.76
C ALA A 31 2.46 -0.65 -8.21
N TYR A 32 2.75 0.36 -9.06
CA TYR A 32 3.48 1.56 -8.62
C TYR A 32 2.78 2.27 -7.45
N ARG A 33 1.45 2.41 -7.50
CA ARG A 33 0.68 3.02 -6.41
C ARG A 33 0.78 2.21 -5.11
N PHE A 34 0.71 0.88 -5.20
CA PHE A 34 0.80 0.00 -4.05
C PHE A 34 2.21 0.01 -3.44
N GLU A 35 3.25 -0.11 -4.26
CA GLU A 35 4.64 -0.01 -3.85
C GLU A 35 4.93 1.32 -3.16
N THR A 36 4.47 2.43 -3.75
CA THR A 36 4.65 3.77 -3.18
C THR A 36 3.98 3.89 -1.81
N LEU A 37 2.74 3.39 -1.67
CA LEU A 37 2.03 3.39 -0.38
C LEU A 37 2.79 2.57 0.68
N CYS A 38 3.31 1.40 0.32
CA CYS A 38 4.11 0.57 1.22
C CYS A 38 5.40 1.28 1.65
N GLU A 39 6.07 1.96 0.72
CA GLU A 39 7.27 2.76 1.00
C GLU A 39 6.95 3.91 1.96
N GLU A 40 5.91 4.69 1.69
CA GLU A 40 5.46 5.80 2.54
C GLU A 40 5.10 5.33 3.95
N LEU A 41 4.38 4.22 4.07
CA LEU A 41 4.03 3.65 5.37
C LEU A 41 5.28 3.16 6.13
N ASN A 42 6.22 2.54 5.42
CA ASN A 42 7.49 2.10 5.99
C ASN A 42 8.30 3.29 6.50
N LEU A 43 8.37 4.39 5.75
CA LEU A 43 9.04 5.63 6.17
C LEU A 43 8.43 6.20 7.45
N ILE A 44 7.10 6.31 7.53
CA ILE A 44 6.42 6.79 8.73
C ILE A 44 6.68 5.86 9.92
N THR A 45 6.56 4.54 9.71
CA THR A 45 6.77 3.54 10.76
C THR A 45 8.21 3.58 11.29
N GLN A 46 9.18 3.77 10.40
CA GLN A 46 10.59 3.92 10.78
C GLN A 46 10.83 5.22 11.54
N ALA A 47 10.29 6.34 11.08
CA ALA A 47 10.44 7.63 11.75
C ALA A 47 9.90 7.59 13.20
N VAL A 48 8.68 7.07 13.38
CA VAL A 48 8.06 6.93 14.72
C VAL A 48 8.90 6.03 15.63
N ARG A 49 9.43 4.91 15.11
CA ARG A 49 10.26 4.00 15.91
C ARG A 49 11.61 4.63 16.28
N SER A 50 12.21 5.41 15.37
CA SER A 50 13.46 6.10 15.66
C SER A 50 13.27 7.16 16.75
N GLU A 51 12.19 7.95 16.69
CA GLU A 51 11.86 8.93 17.74
C GLU A 51 11.66 8.25 19.10
N GLU A 52 10.96 7.11 19.14
CA GLU A 52 10.77 6.35 20.39
C GLU A 52 12.12 5.91 20.99
N LEU A 53 13.04 5.41 20.16
CA LEU A 53 14.37 4.99 20.61
C LEU A 53 15.21 6.16 21.14
N GLU A 54 15.19 7.30 20.45
CA GLU A 54 15.89 8.51 20.88
C GLU A 54 15.38 9.00 22.26
N THR A 55 14.05 9.00 22.48
CA THR A 55 13.49 9.42 23.77
C THR A 55 13.83 8.49 24.94
N LEU A 56 14.09 7.20 24.68
CA LEU A 56 14.50 6.24 25.70
C LEU A 56 15.99 6.40 26.06
N GLU A 57 16.84 6.69 25.08
CA GLU A 57 18.27 6.95 25.30
C GLU A 57 18.49 8.23 26.11
N GLU A 58 17.67 9.27 25.91
CA GLU A 58 17.76 10.53 26.67
C GLU A 58 17.32 10.41 28.14
N GLN A 59 16.59 9.36 28.51
CA GLN A 59 16.03 9.15 29.85
C GLN A 59 16.88 8.21 30.74
N GLY A 60 17.93 7.58 30.20
CA GLY A 60 18.84 6.67 30.92
C GLY A 60 20.13 7.35 31.37
#